data_AF-A0A812AMR1-F1
#
_entry.id   AF-A0A812AMR1-F1
#
_cell.length_a   1.000
_cell.length_b   1.000
_cell.length_c   1.000
_cell.angle_alpha   90.00
_cell.angle_beta   90.00
_cell.angle_gamma   90.00
#
_symmetry.space_group_name_H-M   'P 1'
#
loop_
_entity.id
_entity.type
_entity.pdbx_description
1 polymer ?
#
loop_
_entity_poly.entity_id
_entity_poly.type
_entity_poly.pdbx_seq_one_letter_code
_entity_poly.pdbx_strand_id
1 'polypeptide(L)'
;MAPDKKTTHGHFLFFDKNMISQLMLIKIEVYGFDYDYTLASYTPELHDLIYDLGRDSLVYNSKYPDGLRKMKYDPNFAVRGLHYDVRKGLLMKIDSFHHIMLGTVYRSSNKDNAFT
;
A
#
# COMPACT_ATOMS: atom_id res chain seq x y z
N MET A 1 22.30 -29.44 -29.18
CA MET A 1 20.86 -29.11 -29.05
C MET A 1 20.50 -29.36 -27.59
N ALA A 2 20.55 -28.31 -26.76
CA ALA A 2 20.30 -28.42 -25.32
C ALA A 2 18.78 -28.42 -25.07
N PRO A 3 18.26 -29.17 -24.08
CA PRO A 3 16.84 -29.19 -23.80
C PRO A 3 16.40 -27.85 -23.20
N ASP A 4 15.27 -27.37 -23.71
CA ASP A 4 14.60 -26.13 -23.33
C ASP A 4 14.15 -26.17 -21.86
N LYS A 5 14.61 -25.19 -21.07
CA LYS A 5 14.24 -25.06 -19.66
C LYS A 5 12.86 -24.41 -19.59
N LYS A 6 11.81 -25.23 -19.45
CA LYS A 6 10.48 -24.74 -19.11
C LYS A 6 10.52 -24.08 -17.72
N THR A 7 10.55 -22.75 -17.69
CA THR A 7 10.36 -21.92 -16.50
C THR A 7 8.90 -21.97 -16.07
N THR A 8 8.56 -22.96 -15.25
CA THR A 8 7.30 -22.94 -14.49
C THR A 8 7.40 -21.82 -13.45
N HIS A 9 6.80 -20.67 -13.76
CA HIS A 9 6.56 -19.61 -12.80
C HIS A 9 5.52 -20.11 -11.80
N GLY A 10 5.99 -20.69 -10.69
CA GLY A 10 5.12 -21.10 -9.60
C GLY A 10 4.47 -19.85 -8.99
N HIS A 11 3.15 -19.76 -9.11
CA HIS A 11 2.36 -18.85 -8.28
C HIS A 11 2.44 -19.37 -6.84
N PHE A 12 3.36 -18.81 -6.05
CA PHE A 12 3.43 -19.08 -4.62
C PHE A 12 2.35 -18.27 -3.92
N LEU A 13 1.24 -18.93 -3.58
CA LEU A 13 0.28 -18.40 -2.62
C LEU A 13 0.93 -18.44 -1.24
N PHE A 14 1.30 -17.27 -0.71
CA PHE A 14 1.72 -17.13 0.68
C PHE A 14 0.47 -17.20 1.57
N PHE A 15 0.21 -18.38 2.11
CA PHE A 15 -0.75 -18.54 3.19
C PHE A 15 -0.01 -18.47 4.53
N ASP A 16 -0.47 -17.61 5.44
CA ASP A 16 0.08 -17.52 6.80
C ASP A 16 -0.06 -18.88 7.51
N LYS A 17 1.07 -19.51 7.84
CA LYS A 17 1.14 -20.86 8.44
C LYS A 17 0.38 -20.97 9.77
N ASN A 18 0.09 -19.85 10.44
CA ASN A 18 -0.66 -19.85 11.70
C ASN A 18 -2.19 -19.95 11.51
N MET A 19 -2.72 -19.73 10.29
CA MET A 19 -4.16 -19.77 10.01
C MET A 19 -4.64 -21.09 9.37
N ILE A 20 -3.73 -22.05 9.10
CA ILE A 20 -3.98 -23.23 8.24
C ILE A 20 -3.86 -24.55 9.01
N SER A 21 -4.47 -24.69 10.18
CA SER A 21 -4.64 -26.04 10.73
C SER A 21 -5.92 -26.74 10.25
N GLN A 22 -6.89 -26.01 9.64
CA GLN A 22 -8.24 -26.56 9.41
C GLN A 22 -8.85 -26.34 8.00
N LEU A 23 -8.20 -25.61 7.09
CA LEU A 23 -8.78 -25.35 5.76
C LEU A 23 -8.45 -26.48 4.76
N MET A 24 -9.43 -27.33 4.44
CA MET A 24 -9.29 -28.35 3.39
C MET A 24 -9.71 -27.79 2.02
N LEU A 25 -8.74 -27.29 1.24
CA LEU A 25 -8.98 -26.73 -0.11
C LEU A 25 -9.71 -27.71 -1.04
N ILE A 26 -9.52 -29.02 -0.87
CA ILE A 26 -10.19 -30.05 -1.68
C ILE A 26 -11.72 -30.06 -1.54
N LYS A 27 -12.27 -29.49 -0.45
CA LYS A 27 -13.72 -29.40 -0.21
C LYS A 27 -14.34 -28.12 -0.77
N ILE A 28 -13.53 -27.23 -1.36
CA ILE A 28 -13.99 -25.94 -1.87
C ILE A 28 -14.20 -26.06 -3.38
N GLU A 29 -15.45 -25.89 -3.81
CA GLU A 29 -15.85 -26.02 -5.23
C GLU A 29 -15.70 -24.71 -6.02
N VAL A 30 -15.78 -23.56 -5.34
CA VAL A 30 -15.75 -22.24 -5.98
C VAL A 30 -14.66 -21.37 -5.37
N TYR A 31 -13.86 -20.76 -6.24
CA TYR A 31 -12.79 -19.84 -5.86
C TYR A 31 -13.12 -18.45 -6.40
N GLY A 32 -13.35 -17.51 -5.49
CA GLY A 32 -13.47 -16.09 -5.82
C GLY A 32 -12.13 -15.39 -5.63
N PHE A 33 -11.69 -14.65 -6.65
CA PHE A 33 -10.51 -13.79 -6.57
C PHE A 33 -10.94 -12.34 -6.75
N ASP A 34 -10.33 -11.46 -5.95
CA ASP A 34 -10.39 -10.03 -6.24
C ASP A 34 -9.64 -9.74 -7.55
N TYR A 35 -9.95 -8.62 -8.20
CA TYR A 35 -9.34 -8.28 -9.48
C TYR A 35 -8.09 -7.41 -9.30
N ASP A 36 -8.25 -6.21 -8.75
CA ASP A 36 -7.17 -5.21 -8.65
C ASP A 36 -6.11 -5.65 -7.63
N TYR A 37 -4.83 -5.60 -8.02
CA TYR A 37 -3.70 -6.07 -7.21
C TYR A 37 -3.75 -7.56 -6.79
N THR A 38 -4.70 -8.35 -7.31
CA THR A 38 -4.79 -9.80 -7.12
C THR A 38 -4.63 -10.56 -8.43
N LEU A 39 -5.51 -10.33 -9.41
CA LEU A 39 -5.37 -10.87 -10.78
C LEU A 39 -4.64 -9.88 -11.69
N ALA A 40 -4.96 -8.59 -11.58
CA ALA A 40 -4.30 -7.52 -12.30
C ALA A 40 -3.16 -6.94 -11.45
N SER A 41 -1.91 -7.23 -11.83
CA SER A 41 -0.74 -6.59 -11.22
C SER A 41 -0.42 -5.31 -11.98
N TYR A 42 -0.45 -4.19 -11.27
CA TYR A 42 -0.11 -2.89 -11.82
C TYR A 42 1.39 -2.61 -11.73
N THR A 43 1.84 -1.74 -12.63
CA THR A 43 3.21 -1.23 -12.64
C THR A 43 3.33 -0.02 -11.71
N PRO A 44 4.55 0.34 -11.25
CA PRO A 44 4.74 1.46 -10.32
C PRO A 44 4.20 2.81 -10.81
N GLU A 45 4.14 3.03 -12.13
CA GLU A 45 3.67 4.26 -12.75
C GLU A 45 2.19 4.56 -12.43
N LEU A 46 1.40 3.54 -12.05
CA LEU A 46 0.03 3.76 -11.59
C LEU A 46 0.00 4.63 -10.33
N HIS A 47 0.96 4.50 -9.42
CA HIS A 47 0.99 5.29 -8.19
C HIS A 47 1.24 6.78 -8.49
N ASP A 48 2.14 7.07 -9.42
CA ASP A 48 2.38 8.44 -9.90
C ASP A 48 1.11 9.04 -10.50
N LEU A 49 0.41 8.27 -11.35
CA LEU A 49 -0.84 8.70 -11.98
C LEU A 49 -1.93 8.99 -10.95
N ILE A 50 -2.15 8.09 -9.98
CA ILE A 50 -3.16 8.28 -8.93
C ILE A 50 -2.84 9.54 -8.11
N TYR A 51 -1.56 9.75 -7.77
CA TYR A 51 -1.13 10.93 -7.04
C TYR A 51 -1.40 12.22 -7.82
N ASP A 52 -1.02 12.25 -9.10
CA ASP A 52 -1.22 13.41 -9.98
C ASP A 52 -2.71 13.73 -10.15
N LEU A 53 -3.56 12.72 -10.40
CA LEU A 53 -5.00 12.89 -10.53
C LEU A 53 -5.64 13.40 -9.22
N GLY A 54 -5.23 12.85 -8.08
CA GLY A 54 -5.71 13.28 -6.76
C GLY A 54 -5.33 14.73 -6.46
N ARG A 55 -4.06 15.09 -6.68
CA ARG A 55 -3.55 16.46 -6.54
C ARG A 55 -4.31 17.43 -7.44
N ASP A 56 -4.48 17.08 -8.70
CA ASP A 56 -5.15 17.94 -9.68
C ASP A 56 -6.63 18.12 -9.34
N SER A 57 -7.30 17.08 -8.83
CA SER A 57 -8.66 17.17 -8.28
C SER A 57 -8.75 18.17 -7.12
N LEU A 58 -7.80 18.18 -6.19
CA LEU A 58 -7.78 19.14 -5.08
C LEU A 58 -7.62 20.59 -5.58
N VAL A 59 -6.78 20.82 -6.59
CA VAL A 59 -6.58 22.16 -7.16
C VAL A 59 -7.82 22.60 -7.95
N TYR A 60 -8.32 21.77 -8.86
CA TYR A 60 -9.42 22.15 -9.75
C TYR A 60 -10.78 22.19 -9.05
N ASN A 61 -11.10 21.15 -8.27
CA ASN A 61 -12.42 20.96 -7.67
C ASN A 61 -12.51 21.60 -6.28
N SER A 62 -11.46 21.49 -5.47
CA SER A 62 -11.45 22.02 -4.10
C SER A 62 -10.76 23.38 -3.96
N LYS A 63 -10.28 23.97 -5.07
CA LYS A 63 -9.67 25.32 -5.13
C LYS A 63 -8.46 25.50 -4.22
N TYR A 64 -7.69 24.43 -3.99
CA TYR A 64 -6.43 24.53 -3.27
C TYR A 64 -5.39 25.30 -4.11
N PRO A 65 -4.35 25.90 -3.48
CA PRO A 65 -3.36 26.70 -4.19
C PRO A 65 -2.64 25.93 -5.30
N ASP A 66 -2.42 26.58 -6.45
CA ASP A 66 -1.71 26.01 -7.60
C ASP A 66 -0.27 25.56 -7.29
N GLY A 67 0.31 26.08 -6.21
CA GLY A 67 1.61 25.65 -5.71
C GLY A 67 1.69 24.14 -5.44
N LEU A 68 0.56 23.47 -5.14
CA LEU A 68 0.52 22.02 -4.95
C LEU A 68 0.94 21.24 -6.19
N ARG A 69 0.71 21.77 -7.41
CA ARG A 69 1.11 21.11 -8.67
C ARG A 69 2.61 20.86 -8.78
N LYS A 70 3.42 21.58 -8.00
CA LYS A 70 4.87 21.41 -7.96
C LYS A 70 5.29 20.17 -7.15
N MET A 71 4.39 19.63 -6.32
CA MET A 71 4.64 18.43 -5.55
C MET A 71 4.59 17.20 -6.46
N LYS A 72 5.57 16.33 -6.28
CA LYS A 72 5.68 15.03 -6.97
C LYS A 72 5.47 13.91 -5.97
N TYR A 73 4.99 12.78 -6.48
CA TYR A 73 4.93 11.55 -5.70
C TYR A 73 6.33 11.13 -5.26
N ASP A 74 6.44 10.70 -4.00
CA ASP A 74 7.66 10.09 -3.45
C ASP A 74 7.33 8.66 -3.01
N PRO A 75 7.81 7.62 -3.73
CA PRO A 75 7.55 6.22 -3.39
C PRO A 75 8.20 5.79 -2.08
N ASN A 76 9.18 6.54 -1.54
CA ASN A 76 9.88 6.18 -0.31
C ASN A 76 9.26 6.82 0.94
N PHE A 77 8.32 7.75 0.77
CA PHE A 77 7.74 8.50 1.89
C PHE A 77 6.72 7.66 2.68
N ALA A 78 5.78 7.02 1.99
CA ALA A 78 4.69 6.29 2.61
C ALA A 78 4.79 4.79 2.34
N VAL A 79 4.58 3.99 3.38
CA VAL A 79 4.48 2.53 3.28
C VAL A 79 3.06 2.07 3.58
N ARG A 80 2.67 0.91 3.04
CA ARG A 80 1.35 0.32 3.28
C ARG A 80 1.14 0.05 4.79
N GLY A 81 -0.06 0.34 5.28
CA GLY A 81 -0.45 0.09 6.67
C GLY A 81 -0.20 1.25 7.65
N LEU A 82 0.17 2.42 7.14
CA LEU A 82 0.20 3.65 7.96
C LEU A 82 -1.21 4.10 8.32
N HIS A 83 -1.35 4.63 9.53
CA HIS A 83 -2.58 5.20 10.05
C HIS A 83 -2.49 6.73 9.99
N TYR A 84 -3.57 7.36 9.53
CA TYR A 84 -3.66 8.81 9.42
C TYR A 84 -4.68 9.37 10.43
N ASP A 85 -4.23 10.21 11.35
CA ASP A 85 -5.10 10.99 12.25
C ASP A 85 -5.49 12.30 11.57
N VAL A 86 -6.73 12.35 11.08
CA VAL A 86 -7.30 13.53 10.38
C VAL A 86 -7.33 14.77 11.28
N ARG A 87 -7.57 14.62 12.59
CA ARG A 87 -7.71 15.76 13.51
C ARG A 87 -6.37 16.42 13.79
N LYS A 88 -5.32 15.62 13.95
CA LYS A 88 -3.97 16.12 14.27
C LYS A 88 -3.08 16.28 13.03
N GLY A 89 -3.44 15.69 11.90
CA GLY A 89 -2.62 15.63 10.69
C GLY A 89 -1.38 14.76 10.85
N LEU A 90 -1.49 13.64 11.58
CA LEU A 90 -0.37 12.75 11.89
C LEU A 90 -0.46 11.47 11.07
N LEU A 91 0.68 11.05 10.54
CA LEU A 91 0.88 9.76 9.88
C LEU A 91 1.76 8.89 10.78
N MET A 92 1.32 7.69 11.13
CA MET A 92 2.04 6.83 12.09
C MET A 92 1.86 5.35 11.79
N LYS A 93 2.81 4.52 12.24
CA LYS A 93 2.66 3.06 12.20
C LYS A 93 2.15 2.57 13.56
N ILE A 94 1.18 1.67 13.51
CA ILE A 94 0.54 1.11 14.70
C ILE A 94 0.78 -0.41 14.70
N ASP A 95 1.04 -0.98 15.87
CA ASP A 95 1.19 -2.43 16.05
C ASP A 95 -0.17 -3.15 16.18
N SER A 96 -0.15 -4.48 16.30
CA SER A 96 -1.37 -5.28 16.49
C SER A 96 -2.09 -5.03 17.82
N PHE A 97 -1.43 -4.39 18.78
CA PHE A 97 -1.96 -4.04 20.10
C PHE A 97 -2.43 -2.58 20.18
N HIS A 98 -2.48 -1.88 19.04
CA HIS A 98 -2.86 -0.47 18.94
C HIS A 98 -1.89 0.53 19.57
N HIS A 99 -0.62 0.14 19.77
CA HIS A 99 0.42 1.07 20.18
C HIS A 99 1.08 1.75 18.98
N ILE A 100 1.46 3.02 19.17
CA ILE A 100 2.23 3.77 18.19
C ILE A 100 3.67 3.25 18.21
N MET A 101 4.21 2.88 17.05
CA MET A 101 5.61 2.52 16.93
C MET A 101 6.50 3.76 17.05
N LEU A 102 7.49 3.70 17.94
CA LEU A 102 8.42 4.80 18.18
C LEU A 102 9.16 5.21 16.89
N GLY A 103 9.35 6.52 16.71
CA GLY A 103 10.03 7.08 15.54
C GLY A 103 9.28 6.96 14.21
N THR A 104 8.01 6.52 14.23
CA THR A 104 7.17 6.40 13.01
C THR A 104 6.14 7.50 12.85
N VAL A 105 6.10 8.48 13.76
CA VAL A 105 5.13 9.58 13.72
C VAL A 105 5.68 10.72 12.85
N TYR A 106 4.92 11.08 11.83
CA TYR A 106 5.21 12.17 10.91
C TYR A 106 4.05 13.16 10.85
N ARG A 107 4.39 14.44 10.69
CA ARG A 107 3.46 15.52 10.36
C ARG A 107 3.89 16.09 9.01
N SER A 108 3.06 15.91 7.98
CA SER A 108 3.49 16.14 6.59
C SER A 108 4.77 15.32 6.32
N SER A 109 5.83 15.92 5.78
CA SER A 109 7.12 15.27 5.53
C SER A 109 8.08 15.25 6.73
N ASN A 110 7.74 15.89 7.85
CA ASN A 110 8.65 16.04 9.00
C ASN A 110 8.37 14.99 10.07
N LYS A 111 9.43 14.41 10.64
CA LYS A 111 9.32 13.58 11.85
C LYS A 111 8.85 14.42 13.03
N ASP A 112 7.87 13.89 13.77
CA ASP A 112 7.40 14.55 14.98
C ASP A 112 8.32 14.17 16.15
N ASN A 113 9.11 15.14 16.62
CA ASN A 113 10.10 14.94 17.68
C ASN A 113 9.47 14.65 19.06
N ALA A 114 8.15 14.84 19.22
CA ALA A 114 7.45 14.50 20.44
C ALA A 114 7.32 12.98 20.69
N PHE A 115 7.61 12.15 19.67
CA PHE A 115 7.47 10.69 19.71
C PHE A 115 8.77 9.95 19.29
N THR A 116 9.91 10.63 19.41
CA THR A 116 11.27 10.08 19.27
C THR A 116 11.76 9.58 20.61
#